data_AF-A0A922WM72-F1
#
_entry.id   AF-A0A922WM72-F1
#
_cell.length_a   1.000
_cell.length_b   1.000
_cell.length_c   1.000
_cell.angle_alpha   90.00
_cell.angle_beta   90.00
_cell.angle_gamma   90.00
#
_symmetry.space_group_name_H-M   'P 1'
#
loop_
_entity.id
_entity.type
_entity.pdbx_description
1 polymer ?
#
loop_
_entity_poly.entity_id
_entity_poly.type
_entity_poly.pdbx_seq_one_letter_code
_entity_poly.pdbx_strand_id
1 'polypeptide(L)'
;MVNMKRLLDLVSVRGAFKAVALSTVVGVLALSASGVEAKQPGAAYGGPSFGQIPPVPGQEGTVLHPMADPAYDGTTYSVVSPDAAYVTSPSVALFECVNYRREKDIAPCAVPKIVSVQDPCNPCQCVCVKICVPPCSCGEEIKVRRGGSKVIYDYGKYSVEISSTRRGITVTYHD
;
A
#
# COMPACT_ATOMS: atom_id res chain seq x y z
N MET A 1 0.76 38.32 30.99
CA MET A 1 -0.67 38.71 30.93
C MET A 1 -1.05 38.90 29.48
N VAL A 2 -2.15 38.26 29.10
CA VAL A 2 -2.73 38.15 27.76
C VAL A 2 -3.13 39.53 27.23
N ASN A 3 -2.81 39.84 25.97
CA ASN A 3 -3.49 40.92 25.25
C ASN A 3 -4.19 40.37 24.01
N MET A 4 -5.50 40.20 24.18
CA MET A 4 -6.44 39.58 23.28
C MET A 4 -7.40 40.67 22.83
N LYS A 5 -7.13 41.29 21.69
CA LYS A 5 -8.12 42.08 20.94
C LYS A 5 -7.96 41.76 19.46
N ARG A 6 -8.70 40.72 19.09
CA ARG A 6 -8.99 40.31 17.71
C ARG A 6 -9.74 41.44 17.02
N LEU A 7 -9.11 42.00 16.00
CA LEU A 7 -9.77 42.71 14.91
C LEU A 7 -10.46 41.64 14.05
N LEU A 8 -11.79 41.61 14.11
CA LEU A 8 -12.66 40.83 13.23
C LEU A 8 -13.52 41.84 12.48
N ASP A 9 -13.01 42.30 11.33
CA ASP A 9 -13.83 42.87 10.26
C ASP A 9 -13.99 41.76 9.19
N LEU A 10 -15.19 41.20 9.03
CA LEU A 10 -16.24 41.65 8.10
C LEU A 10 -15.86 41.52 6.62
N VAL A 11 -15.91 40.28 6.12
CA VAL A 11 -16.33 39.94 4.74
C VAL A 11 -17.20 38.68 4.88
N SER A 12 -18.51 38.78 5.06
CA SER A 12 -19.52 38.97 4.02
C SER A 12 -19.30 38.10 2.77
N VAL A 13 -19.57 36.80 2.89
CA VAL A 13 -20.15 36.04 1.76
C VAL A 13 -21.37 35.29 2.25
N ARG A 14 -22.51 35.94 2.04
CA ARG A 14 -23.85 35.33 2.02
C ARG A 14 -23.85 34.18 1.01
N GLY A 15 -24.38 33.02 1.41
CA GLY A 15 -24.49 31.86 0.54
C GLY A 15 -25.48 30.82 1.05
N ALA A 16 -26.75 31.23 1.16
CA ALA A 16 -27.98 30.44 1.16
C ALA A 16 -27.92 28.97 1.63
N PHE A 17 -28.35 28.74 2.87
CA PHE A 17 -29.11 27.54 3.23
C PHE A 17 -30.38 27.50 2.37
N LYS A 18 -30.49 26.52 1.48
CA LYS A 18 -31.79 26.15 0.87
C LYS A 18 -32.21 24.78 1.40
N ALA A 19 -33.40 24.81 1.99
CA ALA A 19 -34.11 23.69 2.56
C ALA A 19 -34.34 22.57 1.54
N VAL A 20 -34.31 21.36 2.08
CA VAL A 20 -34.75 20.11 1.45
C VAL A 20 -36.24 20.24 1.10
N ALA A 21 -36.56 20.16 -0.19
CA ALA A 21 -37.92 19.93 -0.66
C ALA A 21 -37.97 18.53 -1.28
N LEU A 22 -38.71 17.64 -0.64
CA LEU A 22 -39.26 16.42 -1.23
C LEU A 22 -40.22 16.81 -2.36
N SER A 23 -40.12 16.15 -3.53
CA SER A 23 -41.25 15.50 -4.21
C SER A 23 -40.86 15.00 -5.62
N THR A 24 -40.91 13.68 -5.75
CA THR A 24 -41.38 12.89 -6.91
C THR A 24 -41.13 13.42 -8.32
N VAL A 25 -40.18 12.78 -9.02
CA VAL A 25 -40.27 12.60 -10.47
C VAL A 25 -40.32 11.10 -10.74
N VAL A 26 -41.51 10.62 -11.11
CA VAL A 26 -41.73 9.32 -11.72
C VAL A 26 -41.10 9.37 -13.11
N GLY A 27 -39.90 8.82 -13.24
CA GLY A 27 -39.22 8.63 -14.52
C GLY A 27 -39.27 7.17 -14.92
N VAL A 28 -40.28 6.78 -15.69
CA VAL A 28 -40.33 5.48 -16.38
C VAL A 28 -39.26 5.52 -17.48
N LEU A 29 -38.10 4.95 -17.23
CA LEU A 29 -37.09 4.68 -18.25
C LEU A 29 -37.31 3.26 -18.77
N ALA A 30 -38.01 3.18 -19.89
CA ALA A 30 -38.07 2.00 -20.73
C ALA A 30 -36.67 1.71 -21.30
N LEU A 31 -36.00 0.67 -20.81
CA LEU A 31 -34.85 0.09 -21.50
C LEU A 31 -35.37 -0.98 -22.46
N SER A 32 -35.40 -0.61 -23.75
CA SER A 32 -35.62 -1.52 -24.87
C SER A 32 -34.43 -2.46 -25.03
N ALA A 33 -34.72 -3.76 -25.02
CA ALA A 33 -33.78 -4.83 -25.34
C ALA A 33 -33.68 -5.03 -26.86
N SER A 34 -32.47 -4.91 -27.40
CA SER A 34 -32.00 -5.42 -28.69
C SER A 34 -30.48 -5.18 -28.68
N GLY A 35 -29.61 -6.18 -28.60
CA GLY A 35 -29.49 -7.34 -29.48
C GLY A 35 -28.21 -7.13 -30.28
N VAL A 36 -27.19 -7.96 -30.05
CA VAL A 36 -26.25 -8.46 -31.08
C VAL A 36 -25.37 -9.54 -30.45
N GLU A 37 -25.70 -10.77 -30.81
CA GLU A 37 -24.83 -11.93 -30.73
C GLU A 37 -23.71 -11.76 -31.77
N ALA A 38 -22.52 -11.37 -31.30
CA ALA A 38 -21.32 -11.33 -32.13
C ALA A 38 -20.52 -12.61 -31.93
N LYS A 39 -20.87 -13.59 -32.77
CA LYS A 39 -20.11 -14.76 -33.20
C LYS A 39 -18.61 -14.45 -33.30
N GLN A 40 -17.80 -15.06 -32.44
CA GLN A 40 -16.33 -15.02 -32.55
C GLN A 40 -15.87 -15.72 -33.84
N PRO A 41 -15.10 -15.07 -34.72
CA PRO A 41 -14.29 -15.79 -35.70
C PRO A 41 -13.01 -16.29 -35.03
N GLY A 42 -12.85 -17.61 -35.03
CA GLY A 42 -11.58 -18.27 -34.75
C GLY A 42 -10.55 -17.94 -35.83
N ALA A 43 -9.42 -17.42 -35.41
CA ALA A 43 -8.14 -17.44 -36.10
C ALA A 43 -7.11 -17.79 -35.01
N ALA A 44 -6.66 -19.04 -34.93
CA ALA A 44 -5.59 -19.63 -35.73
C ALA A 44 -4.20 -19.05 -35.39
N TYR A 45 -3.26 -19.99 -35.27
CA TYR A 45 -1.81 -19.84 -35.28
C TYR A 45 -1.04 -19.58 -33.97
N GLY A 46 -0.31 -20.63 -33.58
CA GLY A 46 1.12 -20.50 -33.32
C GLY A 46 1.54 -20.48 -31.86
N GLY A 47 1.47 -21.62 -31.17
CA GLY A 47 2.23 -21.81 -29.94
C GLY A 47 3.74 -21.75 -30.24
N PRO A 48 4.57 -21.11 -29.41
CA PRO A 48 6.01 -21.21 -29.54
C PRO A 48 6.42 -22.64 -29.20
N SER A 49 6.95 -23.32 -30.21
CA SER A 49 7.63 -24.61 -30.09
C SER A 49 8.77 -24.46 -29.07
N PHE A 50 8.74 -25.27 -28.00
CA PHE A 50 9.87 -25.42 -27.10
C PHE A 50 11.03 -26.00 -27.91
N GLY A 51 11.97 -25.14 -28.27
CA GLY A 51 13.24 -25.55 -28.85
C GLY A 51 13.93 -26.52 -27.89
N GLN A 52 14.12 -27.75 -28.37
CA GLN A 52 15.01 -28.72 -27.77
C GLN A 52 16.40 -28.11 -27.64
N ILE A 53 16.87 -27.95 -26.41
CA ILE A 53 18.27 -27.67 -26.13
C ILE A 53 19.03 -28.96 -26.49
N PRO A 54 20.06 -28.92 -27.38
CA PRO A 54 20.89 -30.09 -27.64
C PRO A 54 21.64 -30.50 -26.37
N PRO A 55 21.81 -31.81 -26.10
CA PRO A 55 22.59 -32.27 -24.95
C PRO A 55 24.04 -31.81 -25.09
N VAL A 56 24.53 -31.05 -24.11
CA VAL A 56 25.95 -30.69 -23.98
C VAL A 56 26.73 -31.98 -23.70
N PRO A 57 27.68 -32.38 -24.55
CA PRO A 57 28.56 -33.51 -24.27
C PRO A 57 29.71 -33.05 -23.36
N GLY A 58 29.91 -33.73 -22.24
CA GLY A 58 31.16 -33.65 -21.48
C GLY A 58 31.10 -33.01 -20.10
N GLN A 59 30.31 -33.59 -19.19
CA GLN A 59 30.68 -33.50 -17.76
C GLN A 59 30.86 -34.90 -17.19
N GLU A 60 32.13 -35.18 -16.96
CA GLU A 60 32.74 -36.39 -16.43
C GLU A 60 32.22 -36.65 -15.01
N GLY A 61 31.73 -37.87 -14.78
CA GLY A 61 31.33 -38.34 -13.45
C GLY A 61 32.55 -38.37 -12.55
N THR A 62 32.64 -37.41 -11.63
CA THR A 62 33.66 -37.45 -10.58
C THR A 62 33.35 -38.60 -9.64
N VAL A 63 34.26 -39.57 -9.66
CA VAL A 63 34.31 -40.80 -8.88
C VAL A 63 34.16 -40.51 -7.38
N LEU A 64 33.27 -41.26 -6.73
CA LEU A 64 33.15 -41.34 -5.28
C LEU A 64 34.43 -41.95 -4.70
N HIS A 65 35.21 -41.17 -3.95
CA HIS A 65 36.21 -41.72 -3.03
C HIS A 65 35.57 -41.97 -1.65
N PRO A 66 35.72 -43.17 -1.05
CA PRO A 66 35.27 -43.42 0.30
C PRO A 66 36.35 -43.10 1.35
N MET A 67 35.85 -42.55 2.47
CA MET A 67 36.32 -42.64 3.86
C MET A 67 37.71 -42.12 4.23
N ALA A 68 37.69 -41.02 5.00
CA ALA A 68 38.51 -40.89 6.20
C ALA A 68 37.78 -39.98 7.20
N ASP A 69 37.34 -40.55 8.33
CA ASP A 69 36.97 -39.80 9.54
C ASP A 69 38.25 -39.31 10.23
N PRO A 70 38.38 -38.01 10.50
CA PRO A 70 39.15 -37.54 11.65
C PRO A 70 38.17 -37.09 12.73
N ALA A 71 38.37 -37.63 13.93
CA ALA A 71 37.67 -37.25 15.15
C ALA A 71 37.55 -35.73 15.30
N TYR A 72 36.32 -35.21 15.34
CA TYR A 72 36.04 -33.82 15.67
C TYR A 72 35.83 -33.72 17.19
N ASP A 73 36.93 -33.56 17.93
CA ASP A 73 36.88 -32.84 19.20
C ASP A 73 37.42 -31.43 18.93
N GLY A 74 36.50 -30.47 18.91
CA GLY A 74 36.78 -29.13 18.44
C GLY A 74 35.65 -28.21 18.82
N THR A 75 35.66 -27.78 20.07
CA THR A 75 34.80 -26.72 20.59
C THR A 75 34.89 -25.52 19.65
N THR A 76 33.88 -25.35 18.80
CA THR A 76 33.80 -24.24 17.86
C THR A 76 33.39 -23.01 18.65
N TYR A 77 34.36 -22.35 19.28
CA TYR A 77 34.18 -20.98 19.71
C TYR A 77 34.15 -20.12 18.45
N SER A 78 32.97 -19.67 18.06
CA SER A 78 32.80 -18.61 17.08
C SER A 78 33.43 -17.35 17.66
N VAL A 79 34.68 -17.09 17.29
CA VAL A 79 35.34 -15.80 17.53
C VAL A 79 34.58 -14.79 16.68
N VAL A 80 33.69 -14.04 17.31
CA VAL A 80 33.06 -12.87 16.71
C VAL A 80 34.18 -11.88 16.40
N SER A 81 34.51 -11.74 15.12
CA SER A 81 35.43 -10.72 14.66
C SER A 81 34.90 -9.35 15.09
N PRO A 82 35.67 -8.51 15.81
CA PRO A 82 35.26 -7.17 16.18
C PRO A 82 35.18 -6.20 14.98
N ASP A 83 35.51 -6.66 13.77
CA ASP A 83 35.48 -5.89 12.52
C ASP A 83 34.27 -6.26 11.62
N ALA A 84 33.24 -6.86 12.19
CA ALA A 84 31.96 -6.97 11.50
C ALA A 84 31.37 -5.57 11.34
N ALA A 85 31.66 -4.94 10.20
CA ALA A 85 31.06 -3.68 9.77
C ALA A 85 29.56 -3.74 10.06
N TYR A 86 29.12 -2.95 11.04
CA TYR A 86 27.70 -2.80 11.36
C TYR A 86 27.00 -2.40 10.08
N VAL A 87 26.28 -3.33 9.48
CA VAL A 87 25.37 -3.06 8.37
C VAL A 87 24.33 -2.11 8.96
N THR A 88 24.56 -0.82 8.76
CA THR A 88 23.60 0.22 9.13
C THR A 88 22.39 -0.04 8.25
N SER A 89 21.37 -0.66 8.83
CA SER A 89 20.10 -0.86 8.17
C SER A 89 19.61 0.51 7.70
N PRO A 90 19.20 0.66 6.43
CA PRO A 90 18.76 1.95 5.92
C PRO A 90 17.55 2.38 6.74
N SER A 91 17.71 3.41 7.57
CA SER A 91 16.61 4.02 8.30
C SER A 91 15.70 4.69 7.27
N VAL A 92 14.51 4.13 7.07
CA VAL A 92 13.50 4.73 6.19
C VAL A 92 13.04 6.04 6.82
N ALA A 93 13.33 7.16 6.15
CA ALA A 93 12.89 8.47 6.61
C ALA A 93 11.36 8.56 6.53
N LEU A 94 10.72 8.79 7.68
CA LEU A 94 9.29 9.01 7.76
C LEU A 94 8.98 10.49 7.49
N PHE A 95 7.87 10.73 6.80
CA PHE A 95 7.35 12.09 6.62
C PHE A 95 6.87 12.65 7.97
N GLU A 96 7.33 13.84 8.34
CA GLU A 96 7.03 14.44 9.65
C GLU A 96 5.64 15.09 9.70
N CYS A 97 5.18 15.68 8.58
CA CYS A 97 3.96 16.48 8.51
C CYS A 97 2.69 15.63 8.29
N VAL A 98 2.48 14.62 9.14
CA VAL A 98 1.31 13.74 9.10
C VAL A 98 0.27 14.17 10.15
N ASN A 99 -0.96 14.40 9.71
CA ASN A 99 -2.10 14.67 10.58
C ASN A 99 -2.88 13.37 10.83
N TYR A 100 -2.81 12.83 12.05
CA TYR A 100 -3.60 11.68 12.44
C TYR A 100 -4.98 12.11 12.95
N ARG A 101 -6.03 11.43 12.49
CA ARG A 101 -7.42 11.68 12.87
C ARG A 101 -8.08 10.41 13.35
N ARG A 102 -8.96 10.57 14.34
CA ARG A 102 -9.74 9.48 14.95
C ARG A 102 -8.87 8.35 15.50
N GLU A 103 -7.80 8.70 16.21
CA GLU A 103 -6.90 7.71 16.83
C GLU A 103 -7.61 6.74 17.80
N LYS A 104 -8.76 7.14 18.36
CA LYS A 104 -9.63 6.27 19.16
C LYS A 104 -10.27 5.11 18.39
N ASP A 105 -10.31 5.18 17.06
CA ASP A 105 -10.86 4.16 16.17
C ASP A 105 -9.74 3.19 15.68
N ILE A 106 -8.52 3.31 16.23
CA ILE A 106 -7.42 2.37 15.95
C ILE A 106 -7.76 0.98 16.53
N ALA A 107 -7.54 -0.06 15.73
CA ALA A 107 -7.78 -1.44 16.14
C ALA A 107 -7.02 -1.80 17.44
N PRO A 108 -7.62 -2.61 18.33
CA PRO A 108 -6.91 -3.11 19.49
C PRO A 108 -5.73 -3.97 19.03
N CYS A 109 -4.58 -3.80 19.71
CA CYS A 109 -3.32 -4.47 19.36
C CYS A 109 -2.81 -4.15 17.95
N ALA A 110 -3.08 -2.93 17.43
CA ALA A 110 -2.59 -2.52 16.13
C ALA A 110 -1.05 -2.53 16.07
N VAL A 111 -0.53 -3.01 14.94
CA VAL A 111 0.89 -3.11 14.63
C VAL A 111 1.25 -1.98 13.66
N PRO A 112 2.40 -1.31 13.84
CA PRO A 112 2.82 -0.29 12.91
C PRO A 112 3.22 -0.88 11.55
N LYS A 113 2.69 -0.30 10.47
CA LYS A 113 3.03 -0.60 9.07
C LYS A 113 3.53 0.68 8.41
N ILE A 114 4.64 0.60 7.68
CA ILE A 114 5.14 1.71 6.86
C ILE A 114 4.53 1.58 5.47
N VAL A 115 3.97 2.67 4.95
CA VAL A 115 3.34 2.73 3.63
C VAL A 115 3.89 3.89 2.83
N SER A 116 4.03 3.71 1.52
CA SER A 116 4.41 4.76 0.59
C SER A 116 3.17 5.47 0.05
N VAL A 117 3.19 6.81 0.08
CA VAL A 117 2.09 7.66 -0.39
C VAL A 117 2.64 8.82 -1.19
N GLN A 118 1.82 9.39 -2.07
CA GLN A 118 2.21 10.52 -2.89
C GLN A 118 2.64 11.71 -2.03
N ASP A 119 3.78 12.31 -2.36
CA ASP A 119 4.29 13.49 -1.67
C ASP A 119 3.35 14.70 -1.93
N PRO A 120 2.80 15.34 -0.88
CA PRO A 120 1.93 16.50 -1.02
C PRO A 120 2.63 17.72 -1.65
N CYS A 121 3.95 17.81 -1.55
CA CYS A 121 4.78 18.88 -2.10
C CYS A 121 5.25 18.59 -3.52
N ASN A 122 5.48 17.32 -3.86
CA ASN A 122 5.92 16.88 -5.19
C ASN A 122 5.13 15.66 -5.67
N PRO A 123 4.06 15.83 -6.48
CA PRO A 123 3.17 14.72 -6.84
C PRO A 123 3.83 13.64 -7.71
N CYS A 124 5.05 13.86 -8.21
CA CYS A 124 5.83 12.87 -8.94
C CYS A 124 6.68 11.97 -8.02
N GLN A 125 6.70 12.23 -6.72
CA GLN A 125 7.46 11.49 -5.72
C GLN A 125 6.52 10.87 -4.67
N CYS A 126 7.06 9.93 -3.91
CA CYS A 126 6.38 9.30 -2.78
C CYS A 126 7.19 9.51 -1.50
N VAL A 127 6.49 9.61 -0.38
CA VAL A 127 7.04 9.67 0.98
C VAL A 127 6.52 8.52 1.81
N CYS A 128 7.27 8.14 2.84
CA CYS A 128 6.90 7.04 3.73
C CYS A 128 6.14 7.57 4.94
N VAL A 129 5.03 6.91 5.28
CA VAL A 129 4.20 7.23 6.45
C VAL A 129 4.00 5.97 7.27
N LYS A 130 3.99 6.11 8.59
CA LYS A 130 3.72 5.01 9.53
C LYS A 130 2.24 5.03 9.90
N ILE A 131 1.53 3.94 9.67
CA ILE A 131 0.12 3.75 10.06
C ILE A 131 0.00 2.57 11.03
N CYS A 132 -1.08 2.53 11.80
CA CYS A 132 -1.39 1.40 12.69
C CYS A 132 -2.46 0.51 12.06
N VAL A 133 -2.20 -0.79 11.94
CA VAL A 133 -3.10 -1.74 11.26
C VAL A 133 -3.37 -2.98 12.13
N PRO A 134 -4.49 -3.69 11.94
CA PRO A 134 -4.76 -4.93 12.68
C PRO A 134 -3.68 -6.02 12.48
N PRO A 135 -3.38 -6.84 13.51
CA PRO A 135 -2.29 -7.82 13.46
C PRO A 135 -2.53 -8.99 12.47
N CYS A 136 -3.79 -9.31 12.15
CA CYS A 136 -4.16 -10.42 11.27
C CYS A 136 -4.84 -9.90 10.00
N SER A 137 -4.04 -9.40 9.06
CA SER A 137 -4.54 -8.78 7.82
C SER A 137 -4.83 -9.82 6.71
N CYS A 138 -5.58 -10.88 7.01
CA CYS A 138 -5.84 -11.97 6.05
C CYS A 138 -6.75 -11.58 4.86
N GLY A 139 -7.20 -10.34 4.80
CA GLY A 139 -8.08 -9.82 3.74
C GLY A 139 -7.92 -8.32 3.57
N GLU A 140 -6.69 -7.82 3.50
CA GLU A 140 -6.47 -6.40 3.21
C GLU A 140 -6.87 -6.07 1.77
N GLU A 141 -7.86 -5.21 1.60
CA GLU A 141 -8.24 -4.67 0.30
C GLU A 141 -7.74 -3.23 0.19
N ILE A 142 -6.92 -2.96 -0.83
CA ILE A 142 -6.35 -1.63 -1.06
C ILE A 142 -7.13 -0.94 -2.18
N LYS A 143 -7.84 0.13 -1.83
CA LYS A 143 -8.59 0.96 -2.77
C LYS A 143 -7.82 2.25 -3.01
N VAL A 144 -7.29 2.42 -4.22
CA VAL A 144 -6.57 3.63 -4.63
C VAL A 144 -7.48 4.47 -5.53
N ARG A 145 -7.64 5.76 -5.21
CA ARG A 145 -8.38 6.68 -6.06
C ARG A 145 -7.57 7.02 -7.31
N ARG A 146 -8.27 7.27 -8.43
CA ARG A 146 -7.64 7.76 -9.67
C ARG A 146 -6.76 8.99 -9.38
N GLY A 147 -5.44 8.85 -9.60
CA GLY A 147 -4.44 9.88 -9.33
C GLY A 147 -3.63 9.70 -8.03
N GLY A 148 -3.88 8.66 -7.22
CA GLY A 148 -3.02 8.30 -6.08
C GLY A 148 -3.11 9.21 -4.85
N SER A 149 -3.89 10.28 -4.91
CA SER A 149 -4.05 11.25 -3.81
C SER A 149 -4.82 10.72 -2.60
N LYS A 150 -5.53 9.60 -2.76
CA LYS A 150 -6.26 8.94 -1.67
C LYS A 150 -6.11 7.43 -1.78
N VAL A 151 -5.72 6.80 -0.69
CA VAL A 151 -5.54 5.35 -0.53
C VAL A 151 -6.34 4.92 0.68
N ILE A 152 -7.13 3.85 0.54
CA ILE A 152 -7.89 3.27 1.64
C ILE A 152 -7.40 1.84 1.81
N TYR A 153 -6.97 1.51 3.04
CA TYR A 153 -6.68 0.15 3.47
C TYR A 153 -7.89 -0.37 4.23
N ASP A 154 -8.56 -1.36 3.66
CA ASP A 154 -9.76 -1.98 4.22
C ASP A 154 -9.38 -3.34 4.83
N TYR A 155 -9.59 -3.49 6.13
CA TYR A 155 -9.33 -4.71 6.90
C TYR A 155 -10.63 -5.40 7.34
N GLY A 156 -11.74 -5.12 6.67
CA GLY A 156 -13.07 -5.66 6.98
C GLY A 156 -13.79 -4.86 8.07
N LYS A 157 -13.36 -4.99 9.33
CA LYS A 157 -13.93 -4.21 10.45
C LYS A 157 -13.33 -2.80 10.52
N TYR A 158 -12.00 -2.73 10.40
CA TYR A 158 -11.28 -1.47 10.48
C TYR A 158 -10.87 -1.00 9.10
N SER A 159 -10.82 0.31 8.88
CA SER A 159 -10.18 0.86 7.68
C SER A 159 -9.32 2.09 7.99
N VAL A 160 -8.27 2.27 7.18
CA VAL A 160 -7.35 3.39 7.26
C VAL A 160 -7.40 4.16 5.95
N GLU A 161 -7.91 5.38 6.00
CA GLU A 161 -7.90 6.30 4.88
C GLU A 161 -6.69 7.23 4.96
N ILE A 162 -5.87 7.23 3.91
CA ILE A 162 -4.75 8.14 3.76
C ILE A 162 -5.05 9.08 2.60
N SER A 163 -5.00 10.38 2.88
CA SER A 163 -5.20 11.43 1.88
C SER A 163 -3.99 12.34 1.82
N SER A 164 -3.44 12.50 0.61
CA SER A 164 -2.39 13.46 0.30
C SER A 164 -3.03 14.70 -0.30
N THR A 165 -2.85 15.85 0.36
CA THR A 165 -3.38 17.15 -0.07
C THR A 165 -2.27 18.18 -0.03
N ARG A 166 -2.45 19.34 -0.68
CA ARG A 166 -1.48 20.46 -0.57
C ARG A 166 -1.23 20.95 0.87
N ARG A 167 -2.09 20.58 1.83
CA ARG A 167 -1.93 20.92 3.25
C ARG A 167 -1.11 19.88 4.03
N GLY A 168 -0.69 18.79 3.39
CA GLY A 168 0.00 17.67 4.01
C GLY A 168 -0.77 16.36 3.87
N ILE A 169 -0.29 15.35 4.60
CA ILE A 169 -0.86 14.01 4.60
C ILE A 169 -1.79 13.87 5.80
N THR A 170 -3.01 13.38 5.59
CA THR A 170 -3.96 13.07 6.65
C THR A 170 -4.24 11.57 6.68
N VAL A 171 -4.04 10.95 7.84
CA VAL A 171 -4.38 9.55 8.12
C VAL A 171 -5.63 9.54 8.99
N THR A 172 -6.70 8.91 8.54
CA THR A 172 -7.97 8.80 9.27
C THR A 172 -8.28 7.33 9.53
N TYR A 173 -8.50 6.98 10.78
CA TYR A 173 -8.91 5.63 11.20
C TYR A 173 -10.43 5.51 11.27
N HIS A 174 -10.94 4.32 10.98
CA HIS A 174 -12.37 3.95 10.99
C HIS A 174 -12.55 2.54 11.59
N ASP A 175 -13.60 2.35 12.38
CA ASP A 175 -14.10 1.09 12.97
C ASP A 175 -15.57 0.85 12.59
#